data_AF-A0AAV3F720-F1
#
_entry.id   AF-A0AAV3F720-F1
#
_cell.length_a   1.000
_cell.length_b   1.000
_cell.length_c   1.000
_cell.angle_alpha   90.00
_cell.angle_beta   90.00
_cell.angle_gamma   90.00
#
_symmetry.space_group_name_H-M   'P 1'
#
loop_
_entity.id
_entity.type
_entity.pdbx_description
1 polymer ?
#
loop_
_entity_poly.entity_id
_entity_poly.type
_entity_poly.pdbx_seq_one_letter_code
_entity_poly.pdbx_strand_id
1 'polypeptide(L)'
;MKKLKVNAIIHTQYQNLKKELTEIIEAYDEIDTYIAKGTRNSIKLVELSTGQKVAIKSFKKPNLINRYVYRNIRKSKGLRSFENAERLHNLGINAPHSIAYFEYVSKGALRNSYYISEFIDTDITYRDLAQNQDCPNRERVLEEFVEFSFKLHENGINFLDHSPGNTLIKVREDGSHEFYLVDINRMKFDQEMSFSHRMKNLSHLTTNIQDIEKMATHYAELIGKSSRDVFIKLWLETIKFQYRFYKKKSIKNKVKKMYYQ
;
A
#
# COMPACT_ATOMS: atom_id res chain seq x y z
N MET A 1 -34.25 14.42 2.86
CA MET A 1 -32.87 13.94 2.55
C MET A 1 -32.93 12.48 2.08
N LYS A 2 -32.32 12.11 0.96
CA LYS A 2 -32.38 10.71 0.48
C LYS A 2 -31.48 9.83 1.34
N LYS A 3 -32.04 8.78 1.94
CA LYS A 3 -31.36 7.84 2.86
C LYS A 3 -30.15 7.20 2.16
N LEU A 4 -28.96 7.40 2.70
CA LEU A 4 -27.75 6.68 2.28
C LEU A 4 -27.84 5.26 2.85
N LYS A 5 -27.55 4.23 2.04
CA LYS A 5 -27.29 2.89 2.56
C LYS A 5 -25.86 2.87 3.08
N VAL A 6 -25.67 2.50 4.33
CA VAL A 6 -24.35 2.33 4.95
C VAL A 6 -24.04 0.85 5.04
N ASN A 7 -22.92 0.43 4.49
CA ASN A 7 -22.33 -0.87 4.75
C ASN A 7 -21.10 -0.64 5.62
N ALA A 8 -21.01 -1.29 6.78
CA ALA A 8 -19.86 -1.19 7.65
C ALA A 8 -19.44 -2.57 8.15
N ILE A 9 -18.12 -2.77 8.25
CA ILE A 9 -17.52 -3.92 8.93
C ILE A 9 -16.59 -3.35 9.99
N ILE A 10 -16.72 -3.85 11.21
CA ILE A 10 -15.83 -3.49 12.34
C ILE A 10 -15.17 -4.77 12.78
N HIS A 11 -13.86 -4.73 12.97
CA HIS A 11 -13.09 -5.87 13.43
C HIS A 11 -13.62 -6.35 14.79
N THR A 12 -13.55 -7.66 15.06
CA THR A 12 -14.17 -8.27 16.25
C THR A 12 -13.66 -7.68 17.57
N GLN A 13 -12.37 -7.35 17.62
CA GLN A 13 -11.72 -6.71 18.78
C GLN A 13 -12.20 -5.28 19.04
N TYR A 14 -12.88 -4.64 18.08
CA TYR A 14 -13.30 -3.23 18.13
C TYR A 14 -14.83 -3.06 18.22
N GLN A 15 -15.58 -4.14 18.47
CA GLN A 15 -17.04 -4.08 18.49
C GLN A 15 -17.60 -3.15 19.58
N ASN A 16 -16.93 -3.07 20.72
CA ASN A 16 -17.25 -2.13 21.79
C ASN A 16 -17.11 -0.66 21.38
N LEU A 17 -16.29 -0.35 20.36
CA LEU A 17 -16.04 1.00 19.86
C LEU A 17 -16.90 1.36 18.64
N LYS A 18 -17.88 0.51 18.28
CA LYS A 18 -18.71 0.69 17.08
C LYS A 18 -19.41 2.05 17.01
N LYS A 19 -19.94 2.52 18.13
CA LYS A 19 -20.65 3.81 18.18
C LYS A 19 -19.69 4.96 17.88
N GLU A 20 -18.58 5.02 18.60
CA GLU A 20 -17.53 6.02 18.43
C GLU A 20 -16.98 6.03 17.00
N LEU A 21 -16.62 4.86 16.45
CA LEU A 21 -16.11 4.76 15.07
C LEU A 21 -17.13 5.26 14.03
N THR A 22 -18.42 5.06 14.28
CA THR A 22 -19.48 5.57 13.40
C THR A 22 -19.56 7.09 13.48
N GLU A 23 -19.57 7.65 14.70
CA GLU A 23 -19.61 9.09 14.95
C GLU A 23 -18.40 9.80 14.33
N ILE A 24 -17.20 9.23 14.47
CA ILE A 24 -15.96 9.73 13.84
C ILE A 24 -16.10 9.80 12.31
N ILE A 25 -16.67 8.79 11.67
CA ILE A 25 -16.82 8.77 10.21
C ILE A 25 -17.93 9.70 9.74
N GLU A 26 -19.00 9.86 10.52
CA GLU A 26 -20.06 10.85 10.22
C GLU A 26 -19.53 12.28 10.32
N ALA A 27 -18.66 12.55 11.30
CA ALA A 27 -17.94 13.82 11.47
C ALA A 27 -16.62 13.88 10.67
N TYR A 28 -16.41 13.00 9.68
CA TYR A 28 -15.10 12.88 9.01
C TYR A 28 -14.59 14.21 8.44
N ASP A 29 -15.47 15.02 7.86
CA ASP A 29 -15.09 16.28 7.22
C ASP A 29 -14.61 17.35 8.22
N GLU A 30 -14.98 17.22 9.49
CA GLU A 30 -14.58 18.11 10.60
C GLU A 30 -13.17 17.80 11.13
N ILE A 31 -12.65 16.59 10.89
CA ILE A 31 -11.30 16.19 11.30
C ILE A 31 -10.26 16.98 10.48
N ASP A 32 -9.38 17.73 11.14
CA ASP A 32 -8.39 18.59 10.51
C ASP A 32 -6.95 18.07 10.60
N THR A 33 -6.71 16.99 11.35
CA THR A 33 -5.39 16.39 11.50
C THR A 33 -5.09 15.44 10.34
N TYR A 34 -4.27 15.88 9.39
CA TYR A 34 -3.89 15.10 8.21
C TYR A 34 -2.52 14.44 8.36
N ILE A 35 -2.45 13.14 8.06
CA ILE A 35 -1.19 12.45 7.74
C ILE A 35 -0.81 12.73 6.29
N ALA A 36 -1.80 12.65 5.38
CA ALA A 36 -1.59 12.90 3.96
C ALA A 36 -2.82 13.57 3.34
N LYS A 37 -2.65 14.79 2.82
CA LYS A 37 -3.72 15.54 2.15
C LYS A 37 -3.59 15.42 0.63
N GLY A 38 -4.23 14.41 0.05
CA GLY A 38 -4.22 14.17 -1.39
C GLY A 38 -5.49 14.64 -2.11
N THR A 39 -5.37 14.90 -3.42
CA THR A 39 -6.50 15.29 -4.30
C THR A 39 -7.46 14.15 -4.62
N ARG A 40 -7.04 12.89 -4.35
CA ARG A 40 -7.84 11.69 -4.62
C ARG A 40 -8.13 10.89 -3.36
N ASN A 41 -7.12 10.71 -2.52
CA ASN A 41 -7.28 10.05 -1.23
C ASN A 41 -6.71 11.00 -0.17
N SER A 42 -7.32 11.02 1.01
CA SER A 42 -6.76 11.65 2.19
C SER A 42 -6.61 10.62 3.30
N ILE A 43 -5.59 10.83 4.14
CA ILE A 43 -5.37 10.04 5.35
C ILE A 43 -5.38 11.03 6.51
N LYS A 44 -6.29 10.81 7.46
CA LYS A 44 -6.43 11.61 8.68
C LYS A 44 -6.03 10.76 9.90
N LEU A 45 -5.53 11.42 10.94
CA LEU A 45 -5.20 10.81 12.23
C LEU A 45 -6.29 11.16 13.25
N VAL A 46 -6.73 10.19 14.03
CA VAL A 46 -7.66 10.37 15.14
C VAL A 46 -7.15 9.57 16.33
N GLU A 47 -7.40 10.07 17.54
CA GLU A 47 -7.20 9.33 18.78
C GLU A 47 -8.56 8.86 19.29
N LEU A 48 -8.70 7.57 19.56
CA LEU A 48 -9.91 6.98 20.12
C LEU A 48 -9.99 7.28 21.62
N SER A 49 -11.18 7.10 22.20
CA SER A 49 -11.43 7.23 23.65
C SER A 49 -10.54 6.33 24.52
N THR A 50 -9.96 5.28 23.94
CA THR A 50 -8.97 4.39 24.57
C THR A 50 -7.56 4.96 24.61
N GLY A 51 -7.29 6.11 23.96
CA GLY A 51 -5.96 6.66 23.72
C GLY A 51 -5.25 6.06 22.50
N GLN A 52 -5.86 5.10 21.80
CA GLN A 52 -5.25 4.49 20.61
C GLN A 52 -5.34 5.45 19.41
N LYS A 53 -4.20 5.69 18.75
CA LYS A 53 -4.14 6.44 17.49
C LYS A 53 -4.50 5.58 16.28
N VAL A 54 -5.35 6.09 15.42
CA VAL A 54 -5.87 5.40 14.23
C VAL A 54 -5.75 6.26 12.97
N ALA A 55 -5.47 5.61 11.85
CA ALA A 55 -5.41 6.24 10.54
C ALA A 55 -6.71 5.98 9.75
N ILE A 56 -7.35 7.05 9.30
CA ILE A 56 -8.57 6.99 8.49
C ILE A 56 -8.24 7.37 7.05
N LYS A 57 -8.29 6.39 6.15
CA LYS A 57 -8.09 6.59 4.72
C LYS A 57 -9.43 6.75 4.00
N SER A 58 -9.66 7.93 3.44
CA SER A 58 -10.80 8.19 2.55
C SER A 58 -10.42 7.99 1.09
N PHE A 59 -11.24 7.24 0.35
CA PHE A 59 -11.02 6.93 -1.06
C PHE A 59 -11.94 7.73 -1.98
N LYS A 60 -11.39 8.22 -3.11
CA LYS A 60 -12.17 8.93 -4.11
C LYS A 60 -13.37 8.11 -4.62
N LYS A 61 -14.50 8.79 -4.80
CA LYS A 61 -15.60 8.40 -5.70
C LYS A 61 -15.07 7.92 -7.06
N PRO A 62 -15.40 6.69 -7.52
CA PRO A 62 -15.11 6.27 -8.89
C PRO A 62 -15.78 7.22 -9.90
N ASN A 63 -15.06 7.60 -10.97
CA ASN A 63 -15.64 8.39 -12.07
C ASN A 63 -16.83 7.66 -12.71
N LEU A 64 -17.81 8.41 -13.24
CA LEU A 64 -19.07 7.90 -13.80
C LEU A 64 -18.89 6.76 -14.83
N ILE A 65 -17.83 6.80 -15.64
CA ILE A 65 -17.54 5.78 -16.68
C ILE A 65 -17.08 4.45 -16.05
N ASN A 66 -16.41 4.48 -14.89
CA ASN A 66 -16.09 3.26 -14.12
C ASN A 66 -17.29 2.74 -13.32
N ARG A 67 -18.37 3.52 -13.18
CA ARG A 67 -19.52 3.16 -12.33
C ARG A 67 -20.36 2.02 -12.92
N TYR A 68 -20.31 1.79 -14.24
CA TYR A 68 -21.05 0.71 -14.91
C TYR A 68 -20.28 -0.62 -14.92
N VAL A 69 -18.97 -0.60 -15.20
CA VAL A 69 -18.11 -1.80 -15.16
C VAL A 69 -17.89 -2.31 -13.72
N TYR A 70 -17.93 -1.43 -12.73
CA TYR A 70 -17.66 -1.77 -11.32
C TYR A 70 -18.91 -2.03 -10.47
N ARG A 71 -20.14 -1.85 -10.99
CA ARG A 71 -21.33 -1.89 -10.13
C ARG A 71 -21.56 -3.25 -9.47
N ASN A 72 -21.14 -4.35 -10.09
CA ASN A 72 -21.48 -5.71 -9.67
C ASN A 72 -20.29 -6.70 -9.52
N ILE A 73 -19.03 -6.31 -9.76
CA ILE A 73 -17.91 -7.29 -9.84
C ILE A 73 -16.77 -7.04 -8.85
N ARG A 74 -16.45 -5.79 -8.50
CA ARG A 74 -15.23 -5.50 -7.74
C ARG A 74 -15.52 -4.76 -6.43
N LYS A 75 -15.11 -5.38 -5.33
CA LYS A 75 -15.08 -4.80 -3.98
C LYS A 75 -14.40 -3.42 -4.00
N SER A 76 -14.89 -2.50 -3.18
CA SER A 76 -14.33 -1.16 -3.12
C SER A 76 -12.89 -1.15 -2.61
N LYS A 77 -12.24 0.02 -2.66
CA LYS A 77 -10.88 0.15 -2.13
C LYS A 77 -10.86 -0.03 -0.61
N GLY A 78 -11.82 0.56 0.11
CA GLY A 78 -11.90 0.40 1.57
C GLY A 78 -12.10 -1.06 1.98
N LEU A 79 -13.05 -1.76 1.34
CA LEU A 79 -13.30 -3.17 1.68
C LEU A 79 -12.08 -4.04 1.39
N ARG A 80 -11.43 -3.81 0.23
CA ARG A 80 -10.21 -4.54 -0.10
C ARG A 80 -9.05 -4.22 0.83
N SER A 81 -8.91 -2.99 1.31
CA SER A 81 -7.92 -2.66 2.34
C SER A 81 -8.17 -3.46 3.62
N PHE A 82 -9.41 -3.46 4.11
CA PHE A 82 -9.80 -4.21 5.31
C PHE A 82 -9.52 -5.71 5.17
N GLU A 83 -10.03 -6.34 4.11
CA GLU A 83 -9.84 -7.78 3.89
C GLU A 83 -8.38 -8.17 3.62
N ASN A 84 -7.62 -7.30 2.93
CA ASN A 84 -6.22 -7.59 2.66
C ASN A 84 -5.37 -7.47 3.93
N ALA A 85 -5.65 -6.53 4.84
CA ALA A 85 -4.95 -6.44 6.12
C ALA A 85 -5.09 -7.74 6.91
N GLU A 86 -6.32 -8.21 7.11
CA GLU A 86 -6.60 -9.49 7.78
C GLU A 86 -5.88 -10.66 7.11
N ARG A 87 -5.90 -10.71 5.77
CA ARG A 87 -5.22 -11.76 5.02
C ARG A 87 -3.70 -11.71 5.18
N LEU A 88 -3.10 -10.53 5.23
CA LEU A 88 -1.66 -10.36 5.45
C LEU A 88 -1.27 -10.84 6.84
N HIS A 89 -2.03 -10.46 7.88
CA HIS A 89 -1.80 -10.92 9.25
C HIS A 89 -1.84 -12.44 9.36
N ASN A 90 -2.84 -13.08 8.73
CA ASN A 90 -2.95 -14.55 8.70
C ASN A 90 -1.77 -15.23 7.97
N LEU A 91 -1.06 -14.52 7.08
CA LEU A 91 0.13 -15.00 6.39
C LEU A 91 1.44 -14.56 7.09
N GLY A 92 1.34 -13.95 8.28
CA GLY A 92 2.48 -13.44 9.02
C GLY A 92 3.21 -12.29 8.32
N ILE A 93 2.50 -11.52 7.49
CA ILE A 93 3.02 -10.31 6.84
C ILE A 93 2.48 -9.09 7.57
N ASN A 94 3.38 -8.24 8.02
CA ASN A 94 3.02 -7.04 8.78
C ASN A 94 2.34 -5.99 7.88
N ALA A 95 1.18 -5.54 8.35
CA ALA A 95 0.43 -4.39 7.87
C ALA A 95 -0.24 -3.73 9.09
N PRO A 96 -0.68 -2.46 9.01
CA PRO A 96 -1.45 -1.86 10.11
C PRO A 96 -2.75 -2.64 10.34
N HIS A 97 -3.03 -3.00 11.59
CA HIS A 97 -4.20 -3.82 11.92
C HIS A 97 -5.49 -3.15 11.44
N SER A 98 -6.38 -3.94 10.86
CA SER A 98 -7.67 -3.44 10.37
C SER A 98 -8.61 -3.17 11.54
N ILE A 99 -9.22 -1.98 11.58
CA ILE A 99 -10.14 -1.62 12.67
C ILE A 99 -11.56 -1.62 12.14
N ALA A 100 -11.80 -0.90 11.05
CA ALA A 100 -13.11 -0.84 10.45
C ALA A 100 -13.07 -0.40 8.99
N TYR A 101 -14.19 -0.63 8.32
CA TYR A 101 -14.48 -0.16 6.99
C TYR A 101 -15.91 0.37 6.95
N PHE A 102 -16.08 1.52 6.29
CA PHE A 102 -17.38 2.16 6.10
C PHE A 102 -17.60 2.52 4.64
N GLU A 103 -18.83 2.33 4.19
CA GLU A 103 -19.20 2.61 2.83
C GLU A 103 -20.61 3.18 2.70
N TYR A 104 -20.70 4.35 2.06
CA TYR A 104 -21.95 5.06 1.86
C TYR A 104 -22.36 4.94 0.39
N VAL A 105 -23.55 4.40 0.16
CA VAL A 105 -24.11 4.16 -1.17
C VAL A 105 -25.39 4.96 -1.35
N SER A 106 -25.53 5.60 -2.52
CA SER A 106 -26.74 6.34 -2.90
C SER A 106 -27.17 5.96 -4.31
N LYS A 107 -28.44 5.56 -4.48
CA LYS A 107 -28.99 5.09 -5.77
C LYS A 107 -28.13 3.99 -6.43
N GLY A 108 -27.65 3.03 -5.63
CA GLY A 108 -26.78 1.95 -6.10
C GLY A 108 -25.37 2.38 -6.52
N ALA A 109 -24.94 3.61 -6.22
CA ALA A 109 -23.61 4.12 -6.53
C ALA A 109 -22.80 4.41 -5.27
N LEU A 110 -21.56 3.92 -5.25
CA LEU A 110 -20.58 4.25 -4.20
C LEU A 110 -20.36 5.76 -4.10
N ARG A 111 -20.62 6.32 -2.92
CA ARG A 111 -20.38 7.72 -2.59
C ARG A 111 -19.11 7.89 -1.77
N ASN A 112 -19.02 7.24 -0.62
CA ASN A 112 -17.87 7.41 0.25
C ASN A 112 -17.40 6.03 0.67
N SER A 113 -16.08 5.86 0.81
CA SER A 113 -15.45 4.63 1.27
C SER A 113 -14.30 5.01 2.18
N TYR A 114 -14.32 4.48 3.38
CA TYR A 114 -13.34 4.74 4.44
C TYR A 114 -12.75 3.42 4.90
N TYR A 115 -11.45 3.41 5.12
CA TYR A 115 -10.72 2.33 5.79
C TYR A 115 -10.05 2.91 7.03
N ILE A 116 -10.30 2.30 8.17
CA ILE A 116 -9.71 2.65 9.45
C ILE A 116 -8.74 1.53 9.83
N SER A 117 -7.51 1.90 10.13
CA SER A 117 -6.49 1.00 10.64
C SER A 117 -5.80 1.61 11.84
N GLU A 118 -5.00 0.81 12.52
CA GLU A 118 -3.99 1.35 13.43
C GLU A 118 -3.10 2.37 12.74
N PHE A 119 -2.63 3.35 13.51
CA PHE A 119 -1.57 4.23 13.10
C PHE A 119 -0.23 3.63 13.50
N ILE A 120 0.64 3.38 12.51
CA ILE A 120 2.01 2.94 12.76
C ILE A 120 2.90 4.19 12.78
N ASP A 121 3.42 4.50 13.96
CA ASP A 121 4.44 5.54 14.13
C ASP A 121 5.77 5.01 13.61
N THR A 122 6.18 5.43 12.41
CA THR A 122 7.31 4.84 11.68
C THR A 122 8.55 5.70 11.79
N ASP A 123 9.73 5.07 11.86
CA ASP A 123 11.00 5.79 11.91
C ASP A 123 11.40 6.28 10.52
N ILE A 124 11.33 5.39 9.53
CA ILE A 124 11.62 5.70 8.12
C ILE A 124 10.67 4.94 7.19
N THR A 125 10.62 5.35 5.92
CA THR A 125 10.00 4.58 4.83
C THR A 125 11.08 4.02 3.91
N TYR A 126 10.73 3.05 3.06
CA TYR A 126 11.66 2.59 2.02
C TYR A 126 12.05 3.73 1.05
N ARG A 127 11.21 4.76 0.90
CA ARG A 127 11.56 5.96 0.13
C ARG A 127 12.75 6.69 0.73
N ASP A 128 12.79 6.81 2.05
CA ASP A 128 13.89 7.49 2.74
C ASP A 128 15.18 6.70 2.56
N LEU A 129 15.13 5.37 2.66
CA LEU A 129 16.25 4.46 2.35
C LEU A 129 16.75 4.58 0.89
N ALA A 130 15.83 4.75 -0.06
CA ALA A 130 16.15 4.89 -1.48
C ALA A 130 16.71 6.27 -1.83
N GLN A 131 16.41 7.30 -1.03
CA GLN A 131 16.83 8.69 -1.28
C GLN A 131 18.06 9.10 -0.46
N ASN A 132 18.29 8.48 0.69
CA ASN A 132 19.40 8.76 1.58
C ASN A 132 20.37 7.57 1.64
N GLN A 133 21.56 7.74 1.07
CA GLN A 133 22.62 6.73 1.08
C GLN A 133 23.31 6.61 2.44
N ASP A 134 23.24 7.65 3.28
CA ASP A 134 23.86 7.70 4.61
C ASP A 134 22.92 7.20 5.73
N CYS A 135 21.87 6.45 5.36
CA CYS A 135 20.96 5.84 6.33
C CYS A 135 21.75 4.88 7.25
N PRO A 136 21.64 5.00 8.59
CA PRO A 136 22.30 4.07 9.50
C PRO A 136 21.90 2.62 9.22
N ASN A 137 22.86 1.69 9.27
CA ASN A 137 22.64 0.25 9.01
C ASN A 137 21.96 -0.07 7.67
N ARG A 138 22.07 0.81 6.67
CA ARG A 138 21.41 0.67 5.36
C ARG A 138 21.55 -0.69 4.69
N GLU A 139 22.71 -1.32 4.78
CA GLU A 139 22.95 -2.63 4.19
C GLU A 139 22.07 -3.71 4.84
N ARG A 140 22.05 -3.75 6.17
CA ARG A 140 21.16 -4.63 6.93
C ARG A 140 19.69 -4.35 6.63
N VAL A 141 19.27 -3.08 6.52
CA VAL A 141 17.89 -2.73 6.16
C VAL A 141 17.53 -3.29 4.77
N LEU A 142 18.44 -3.19 3.80
CA LEU A 142 18.22 -3.71 2.44
C LEU A 142 18.11 -5.24 2.43
N GLU A 143 18.97 -5.94 3.17
CA GLU A 143 18.94 -7.40 3.31
C GLU A 143 17.62 -7.87 3.95
N GLU A 144 17.27 -7.31 5.11
CA GLU A 144 16.02 -7.65 5.82
C GLU A 144 14.78 -7.26 5.00
N PHE A 145 14.83 -6.18 4.22
CA PHE A 145 13.77 -5.81 3.29
C PHE A 145 13.62 -6.82 2.14
N VAL A 146 14.73 -7.35 1.63
CA VAL A 146 14.74 -8.38 0.59
C VAL A 146 14.15 -9.68 1.12
N GLU A 147 14.48 -10.07 2.36
CA GLU A 147 13.87 -11.22 3.05
C GLU A 147 12.38 -11.03 3.24
N PHE A 148 11.96 -9.84 3.69
CA PHE A 148 10.55 -9.48 3.80
C PHE A 148 9.83 -9.60 2.46
N SER A 149 10.39 -9.03 1.39
CA SER A 149 9.84 -9.12 0.03
C SER A 149 9.83 -10.56 -0.50
N PHE A 150 10.84 -11.36 -0.18
CA PHE A 150 10.88 -12.78 -0.50
C PHE A 150 9.76 -13.53 0.21
N LYS A 151 9.52 -13.26 1.51
CA LYS A 151 8.40 -13.83 2.27
C LYS A 151 7.04 -13.49 1.67
N LEU A 152 6.83 -12.25 1.18
CA LEU A 152 5.64 -11.89 0.41
C LEU A 152 5.47 -12.82 -0.80
N HIS A 153 6.53 -13.01 -1.56
CA HIS A 153 6.51 -13.82 -2.77
C HIS A 153 6.32 -15.32 -2.52
N GLU A 154 6.88 -15.86 -1.43
CA GLU A 154 6.64 -17.23 -0.97
C GLU A 154 5.17 -17.46 -0.62
N ASN A 155 4.50 -16.44 -0.08
CA ASN A 155 3.06 -16.48 0.18
C ASN A 155 2.20 -16.15 -1.06
N GLY A 156 2.80 -16.10 -2.25
CA GLY A 156 2.10 -15.82 -3.50
C GLY A 156 1.54 -14.39 -3.62
N ILE A 157 2.06 -13.43 -2.83
CA ILE A 157 1.52 -12.08 -2.71
C ILE A 157 2.17 -11.15 -3.73
N ASN A 158 1.39 -10.77 -4.75
CA ASN A 158 1.78 -9.75 -5.71
C ASN A 158 1.20 -8.40 -5.31
N PHE A 159 2.05 -7.55 -4.73
CA PHE A 159 1.66 -6.21 -4.28
C PHE A 159 1.74 -5.22 -5.45
N LEU A 160 0.60 -4.91 -6.07
CA LEU A 160 0.56 -4.13 -7.32
C LEU A 160 0.92 -2.65 -7.13
N ASP A 161 0.86 -2.16 -5.90
CA ASP A 161 1.27 -0.81 -5.51
C ASP A 161 2.59 -0.86 -4.71
N HIS A 162 3.40 -1.93 -4.84
CA HIS A 162 4.73 -2.03 -4.23
C HIS A 162 5.61 -0.89 -4.76
N SER A 163 5.83 0.10 -3.93
CA SER A 163 6.57 1.31 -4.25
C SER A 163 7.22 1.84 -2.97
N PRO A 164 8.26 2.68 -3.06
CA PRO A 164 9.05 3.08 -1.90
C PRO A 164 8.24 3.75 -0.79
N GLY A 165 7.16 4.45 -1.15
CA GLY A 165 6.32 5.14 -0.17
C GLY A 165 5.27 4.25 0.50
N ASN A 166 5.20 2.96 0.14
CA ASN A 166 4.17 2.04 0.62
C ASN A 166 4.71 0.95 1.57
N THR A 167 5.96 1.10 2.01
CA THR A 167 6.56 0.27 3.05
C THR A 167 7.09 1.17 4.15
N LEU A 168 6.50 1.06 5.33
CA LEU A 168 6.96 1.70 6.56
C LEU A 168 7.99 0.80 7.23
N ILE A 169 8.97 1.39 7.90
CA ILE A 169 10.07 0.69 8.55
C ILE A 169 10.18 1.21 9.98
N LYS A 170 10.02 0.29 10.94
CA LYS A 170 10.31 0.51 12.36
C LYS A 170 11.65 -0.10 12.73
N VAL A 171 12.46 0.62 13.48
CA VAL A 171 13.71 0.13 14.04
C VAL A 171 13.42 -0.42 15.45
N ARG A 172 13.79 -1.67 15.69
CA ARG A 172 13.70 -2.28 17.02
C ARG A 172 14.89 -1.86 17.90
N GLU A 173 14.75 -2.07 19.20
CA GLU A 173 15.82 -1.81 20.18
C GLU A 173 17.11 -2.62 19.91
N ASP A 174 16.99 -3.81 19.31
CA ASP A 174 18.11 -4.66 18.92
C ASP A 174 18.74 -4.29 17.55
N GLY A 175 18.23 -3.23 16.91
CA GLY A 175 18.67 -2.76 15.60
C GLY A 175 18.16 -3.55 14.40
N SER A 176 17.25 -4.51 14.59
CA SER A 176 16.50 -5.15 13.50
C SER A 176 15.33 -4.29 13.03
N HIS A 177 14.77 -4.58 11.86
CA HIS A 177 13.72 -3.78 11.25
C HIS A 177 12.40 -4.54 11.12
N GLU A 178 11.29 -3.85 11.40
CA GLU A 178 9.94 -4.32 11.08
C GLU A 178 9.38 -3.56 9.88
N PHE A 179 8.92 -4.28 8.86
CA PHE A 179 8.37 -3.71 7.64
C PHE A 179 6.85 -3.80 7.61
N TYR A 180 6.14 -2.69 7.45
CA TYR A 180 4.68 -2.66 7.36
C TYR A 180 4.22 -2.21 5.98
N LEU A 181 3.38 -3.01 5.32
CA LEU A 181 2.77 -2.63 4.04
C LEU A 181 1.59 -1.67 4.28
N VAL A 182 1.60 -0.54 3.57
CA VAL A 182 0.47 0.40 3.51
C VAL A 182 -0.05 0.54 2.07
N ASP A 183 -1.21 1.17 1.90
CA ASP A 183 -1.92 1.22 0.59
C ASP A 183 -2.22 -0.15 -0.01
N ILE A 184 -2.55 -1.11 0.86
CA ILE A 184 -2.72 -2.53 0.53
C ILE A 184 -3.99 -2.86 -0.28
N ASN A 185 -4.76 -1.89 -0.74
CA ASN A 185 -6.01 -2.13 -1.50
C ASN A 185 -5.81 -2.77 -2.89
N ARG A 186 -4.58 -2.93 -3.39
CA ARG A 186 -4.31 -3.58 -4.69
C ARG A 186 -3.27 -4.69 -4.54
N MET A 187 -3.71 -5.81 -4.01
CA MET A 187 -2.95 -7.05 -3.95
C MET A 187 -3.61 -8.13 -4.80
N LYS A 188 -2.79 -9.05 -5.29
CA LYS A 188 -3.22 -10.36 -5.77
C LYS A 188 -2.54 -11.42 -4.90
N PHE A 189 -3.27 -12.49 -4.65
CA PHE A 189 -2.79 -13.62 -3.88
C PHE A 189 -2.94 -14.84 -4.78
N ASP A 190 -1.83 -15.16 -5.45
CA ASP A 190 -1.72 -16.32 -6.33
C ASP A 190 -1.31 -17.55 -5.49
N GLN A 191 -1.49 -18.77 -6.00
CA GLN A 191 -1.00 -19.96 -5.30
C GLN A 191 0.53 -19.96 -5.23
N GLU A 192 1.17 -19.56 -6.34
CA GLU A 192 2.60 -19.39 -6.44
C GLU A 192 2.93 -18.20 -7.36
N MET A 193 4.02 -17.50 -7.06
CA MET A 193 4.54 -16.45 -7.94
C MET A 193 5.70 -16.96 -8.79
N SER A 194 5.55 -16.85 -10.11
CA SER A 194 6.64 -17.11 -11.04
C SER A 194 7.80 -16.15 -10.81
N PHE A 195 9.03 -16.60 -11.10
CA PHE A 195 10.24 -15.78 -11.01
C PHE A 195 10.09 -14.43 -11.73
N SER A 196 9.48 -14.41 -12.92
CA SER A 196 9.24 -13.16 -13.64
C SER A 196 8.26 -12.22 -12.94
N HIS A 197 7.25 -12.74 -12.24
CA HIS A 197 6.33 -11.90 -11.46
C HIS A 197 6.99 -11.35 -10.20
N ARG A 198 7.82 -12.15 -9.52
CA ARG A 198 8.60 -11.74 -8.35
C ARG A 198 9.54 -10.57 -8.68
N MET A 199 10.34 -10.72 -9.75
CA MET A 199 11.26 -9.67 -10.19
C MET A 199 10.53 -8.38 -10.60
N LYS A 200 9.40 -8.52 -11.30
CA LYS A 200 8.56 -7.37 -11.64
C LYS A 200 7.95 -6.70 -10.42
N ASN A 201 7.66 -7.44 -9.34
CA ASN A 201 7.13 -6.84 -8.13
C ASN A 201 8.19 -6.02 -7.37
N LEU A 202 9.44 -6.49 -7.34
CA LEU A 202 10.59 -5.77 -6.77
C LEU A 202 11.06 -4.58 -7.62
N SER A 203 10.85 -4.62 -8.94
CA SER A 203 11.41 -3.64 -9.87
C SER A 203 10.85 -2.21 -9.76
N HIS A 204 9.91 -1.97 -8.84
CA HIS A 204 9.29 -0.67 -8.61
C HIS A 204 9.95 0.12 -7.45
N LEU A 205 10.92 -0.47 -6.76
CA LEU A 205 11.45 0.03 -5.49
C LEU A 205 12.61 1.02 -5.65
N THR A 206 13.55 0.75 -6.53
CA THR A 206 14.70 1.65 -6.72
C THR A 206 15.15 1.64 -8.15
N THR A 207 15.80 2.73 -8.54
CA THR A 207 16.48 2.87 -9.83
C THR A 207 18.00 2.91 -9.66
N ASN A 208 18.50 2.87 -8.42
CA ASN A 208 19.92 2.81 -8.12
C ASN A 208 20.44 1.39 -8.46
N ILE A 209 21.45 1.31 -9.32
CA ILE A 209 21.98 0.04 -9.80
C ILE A 209 22.74 -0.74 -8.71
N GLN A 210 23.42 -0.05 -7.79
CA GLN A 210 24.15 -0.67 -6.69
C GLN A 210 23.18 -1.33 -5.70
N ASP A 211 22.06 -0.67 -5.39
CA ASP A 211 21.00 -1.29 -4.58
C ASP A 211 20.41 -2.52 -5.27
N ILE A 212 20.18 -2.43 -6.59
CA ILE A 212 19.63 -3.54 -7.37
C ILE A 212 20.60 -4.73 -7.38
N GLU A 213 21.90 -4.49 -7.47
CA GLU A 213 22.94 -5.52 -7.41
C GLU A 213 22.97 -6.22 -6.05
N LYS A 214 22.94 -5.45 -4.95
CA LYS A 214 22.86 -5.99 -3.58
C LYS A 214 21.58 -6.80 -3.38
N MET A 215 20.43 -6.23 -3.73
CA MET A 215 19.13 -6.88 -3.62
C MET A 215 19.08 -8.16 -4.46
N ALA A 216 19.60 -8.13 -5.69
CA ALA A 216 19.61 -9.29 -6.57
C ALA A 216 20.51 -10.40 -6.04
N THR A 217 21.65 -10.07 -5.45
CA THR A 217 22.57 -11.03 -4.83
C THR A 217 21.89 -11.75 -3.68
N HIS A 218 21.36 -11.00 -2.69
CA HIS A 218 20.68 -11.62 -1.54
C HIS A 218 19.44 -12.41 -1.94
N TYR A 219 18.62 -11.86 -2.85
CA TYR A 219 17.43 -12.57 -3.34
C TYR A 219 17.79 -13.86 -4.09
N ALA A 220 18.93 -13.90 -4.78
CA ALA A 220 19.40 -15.07 -5.50
C ALA A 220 19.77 -16.23 -4.56
N GLU A 221 20.37 -15.93 -3.41
CA GLU A 221 20.66 -16.89 -2.35
C GLU A 221 19.37 -17.51 -1.81
N LEU A 222 18.37 -16.66 -1.49
CA LEU A 222 17.08 -17.10 -0.96
C LEU A 222 16.29 -18.00 -1.95
N ILE A 223 16.33 -17.69 -3.24
CA ILE A 223 15.59 -18.43 -4.28
C ILE A 223 16.41 -19.57 -4.93
N GLY A 224 17.67 -19.75 -4.54
CA GLY A 224 18.56 -20.76 -5.13
C GLY A 224 18.82 -20.56 -6.63
N LYS A 225 19.08 -19.32 -7.06
CA LYS A 225 19.41 -18.96 -8.45
C LYS A 225 20.75 -18.26 -8.56
N SER A 226 21.26 -18.14 -9.78
CA SER A 226 22.43 -17.31 -10.08
C SER A 226 22.13 -15.83 -9.80
N SER A 227 23.01 -15.16 -9.04
CA SER A 227 22.93 -13.71 -8.79
C SER A 227 22.89 -12.92 -10.10
N ARG A 228 23.64 -13.34 -11.11
CA ARG A 228 23.63 -12.75 -12.45
C ARG A 228 22.26 -12.83 -13.12
N ASP A 229 21.57 -13.97 -13.03
CA ASP A 229 20.26 -14.15 -13.66
C ASP A 229 19.18 -13.31 -12.96
N VAL A 230 19.23 -13.27 -11.62
CA VAL A 230 18.36 -12.41 -10.80
C VAL A 230 18.60 -10.95 -11.12
N PHE A 231 19.87 -10.51 -11.17
CA PHE A 231 20.23 -9.14 -11.49
C PHE A 231 19.75 -8.74 -12.88
N ILE A 232 20.07 -9.52 -13.92
CA ILE A 232 19.64 -9.23 -15.29
C ILE A 232 18.12 -9.11 -15.35
N LYS A 233 17.39 -10.05 -14.75
CA LYS A 233 15.93 -10.03 -14.79
C LYS A 233 15.34 -8.85 -14.02
N LEU A 234 15.82 -8.57 -12.81
CA LEU A 234 15.37 -7.45 -11.99
C LEU A 234 15.64 -6.13 -12.69
N TRP A 235 16.87 -5.93 -13.18
CA TRP A 235 17.28 -4.72 -13.88
C TRP A 235 16.46 -4.48 -15.15
N LEU A 236 16.20 -5.53 -15.95
CA LEU A 236 15.35 -5.43 -17.13
C LEU A 236 13.91 -5.02 -16.78
N GLU A 237 13.32 -5.58 -15.72
CA GLU A 237 11.98 -5.16 -15.29
C GLU A 237 11.98 -3.72 -14.74
N THR A 238 13.08 -3.29 -14.08
CA THR A 238 13.25 -1.91 -13.59
C THR A 238 13.31 -0.93 -14.76
N ILE A 239 14.12 -1.21 -15.79
CA ILE A 239 14.19 -0.39 -17.01
C ILE A 239 12.82 -0.33 -17.70
N LYS A 240 12.13 -1.47 -17.87
CA LYS A 240 10.80 -1.51 -18.49
C LYS A 240 9.79 -0.66 -17.71
N PHE A 241 9.84 -0.71 -16.38
CA PHE A 241 8.99 0.11 -15.52
C PHE A 241 9.27 1.60 -15.72
N GLN A 242 10.54 2.01 -15.65
CA GLN A 242 10.96 3.40 -15.87
C GLN A 242 10.52 3.89 -17.25
N TYR A 243 10.80 3.13 -18.32
CA TYR A 243 10.42 3.48 -19.68
C TYR A 243 8.90 3.72 -19.80
N ARG A 244 8.07 2.81 -19.26
CA ARG A 244 6.60 2.96 -19.24
C ARG A 244 6.17 4.21 -18.48
N PHE A 245 6.80 4.49 -17.35
CA PHE A 245 6.52 5.67 -16.54
C PHE A 245 6.82 6.97 -17.30
N TYR A 246 8.03 7.11 -17.86
CA TYR A 246 8.45 8.30 -18.59
C TYR A 246 7.66 8.47 -19.91
N LYS A 247 7.36 7.39 -20.64
CA LYS A 247 6.50 7.43 -21.83
C LYS A 247 5.12 7.99 -21.50
N LYS A 248 4.49 7.50 -20.42
CA LYS A 248 3.18 8.00 -19.97
C LYS A 248 3.23 9.47 -19.55
N LYS A 249 4.30 9.89 -18.85
CA LYS A 249 4.52 11.29 -18.46
C LYS A 249 4.67 12.19 -19.69
N SER A 250 5.46 11.77 -20.68
CA SER A 250 5.67 12.48 -21.94
C SER A 250 4.36 12.67 -22.72
N ILE A 251 3.56 11.61 -22.88
CA ILE A 251 2.25 11.68 -23.54
C ILE A 251 1.33 12.66 -22.80
N LYS A 252 1.24 12.58 -21.47
CA LYS A 252 0.41 13.49 -20.67
C LYS A 252 0.83 14.95 -20.82
N ASN A 253 2.14 15.21 -20.89
CA ASN A 253 2.66 16.56 -21.10
C ASN A 253 2.38 17.09 -22.50
N LYS A 254 2.48 16.26 -23.54
CA LYS A 254 2.09 16.62 -24.92
C LYS A 254 0.61 16.97 -25.00
N VAL A 255 -0.26 16.13 -24.43
CA VAL A 255 -1.70 16.37 -24.38
C VAL A 255 -2.00 17.69 -23.66
N LYS A 256 -1.40 17.93 -22.49
CA LYS A 256 -1.57 19.22 -21.78
C LYS A 256 -1.20 20.41 -22.66
N LYS A 257 -0.05 20.37 -23.35
CA LYS A 257 0.37 21.47 -24.23
C LYS A 257 -0.61 21.75 -25.37
N MET A 258 -1.31 20.75 -25.89
CA MET A 258 -2.33 20.93 -26.94
C MET A 258 -3.63 21.58 -26.43
N TYR A 259 -3.96 21.44 -25.15
CA TYR A 259 -5.19 21.99 -24.55
C TYR A 259 -5.00 23.38 -23.91
N TYR A 260 -3.75 23.87 -23.82
CA TYR A 260 -3.41 25.20 -23.32
C TYR A 260 -2.79 26.09 -24.41
N GLN A 261 -3.05 25.78 -25.68
CA GLN A 261 -2.97 26.72 -26.81
C GLN A 261 -4.38 27.26 -27.07
#